data_AF-A0A6P4FZC2-F1
#
_entry.id   AF-A0A6P4FZC2-F1
#
_cell.length_a   1.000
_cell.length_b   1.000
_cell.length_c   1.000
_cell.angle_alpha   90.00
_cell.angle_beta   90.00
_cell.angle_gamma   90.00
#
_symmetry.space_group_name_H-M   'P 1'
#
loop_
_entity.id
_entity.type
_entity.pdbx_description
1 polymer ?
#
loop_
_entity_poly.entity_id
_entity_poly.type
_entity_poly.pdbx_seq_one_letter_code
_entity_poly.pdbx_strand_id
1 'polypeptide(L)'
;MHEDDLKSQLTIARNEINNLRQQVRNLQHVQRKDIETINRLLQDFRCEGCASNNKSAKDKVAGEKQEQPQEPGQGQSNQTNGENSSGEDYAHFRPIGVIRTAFPEKRAVPRQSIVGSRLRGIIQLNDGVFTNPEHSLEGLGDFSHLWLIYHFHRNNAHPKAKVAPPRLGGERVGVFSTRSPHRPCPIGLSLVEIEKIENATISFFGTDMVDGTPVLDIKPYIPHYDAPSLSVDSGRSSVGPHENSLDFYDSRQEPDGEESDLELYGAAGFTGNAGIGANAILPPPCAVRVPNWVVASNRLNVNFNEHAEAQLKELQVEKQCIVNILEADPRSVYLRTKYGSQIFTFQLREVTVTCKFDDKAATVTVVQVRRNENVQVTALDGDLRSA
;
A
#
# COMPACT_ATOMS: atom_id res chain seq x y z
N MET A 1 -28.13 -10.41 -49.96
CA MET A 1 -27.01 -10.83 -49.09
C MET A 1 -25.88 -9.81 -49.03
N HIS A 2 -25.51 -9.15 -50.13
CA HIS A 2 -24.37 -8.20 -50.14
C HIS A 2 -24.68 -6.81 -49.54
N GLU A 3 -25.93 -6.33 -49.66
CA GLU A 3 -26.32 -4.99 -49.22
C GLU A 3 -26.43 -4.85 -47.69
N ASP A 4 -26.87 -5.92 -47.00
CA ASP A 4 -27.00 -5.92 -45.54
C ASP A 4 -25.65 -5.98 -44.83
N ASP A 5 -24.66 -6.67 -45.44
CA ASP A 5 -23.29 -6.72 -44.93
C ASP A 5 -22.59 -5.35 -45.04
N LEU A 6 -22.79 -4.65 -46.16
CA LEU A 6 -22.31 -3.26 -46.33
C LEU A 6 -22.93 -2.29 -45.32
N LYS A 7 -24.23 -2.42 -45.02
CA LYS A 7 -24.91 -1.60 -43.99
C LYS A 7 -24.40 -1.91 -42.58
N SER A 8 -24.11 -3.17 -42.29
CA SER A 8 -23.51 -3.59 -41.02
C SER A 8 -22.11 -2.99 -40.82
N GLN A 9 -21.23 -3.14 -41.83
CA GLN A 9 -19.88 -2.57 -41.81
C GLN A 9 -19.88 -1.04 -41.65
N LEU A 10 -20.80 -0.35 -42.33
CA LEU A 10 -20.94 1.09 -42.22
C LEU A 10 -21.41 1.53 -40.82
N THR A 11 -22.22 0.72 -40.15
CA THR A 11 -22.66 0.96 -38.77
C THR A 11 -21.52 0.77 -37.77
N ILE A 12 -20.70 -0.28 -37.95
CA ILE A 12 -19.50 -0.52 -37.15
C ILE A 12 -18.51 0.63 -37.30
N ALA A 13 -18.23 1.05 -38.53
CA ALA A 13 -17.33 2.17 -38.82
C ALA A 13 -17.82 3.48 -38.18
N ARG A 14 -19.13 3.77 -38.21
CA ARG A 14 -19.71 4.94 -37.53
C ARG A 14 -19.54 4.89 -36.02
N ASN A 15 -19.72 3.71 -35.41
CA ASN A 15 -19.54 3.52 -33.98
C ASN A 15 -18.07 3.68 -33.57
N GLU A 16 -17.13 3.17 -34.36
CA GLU A 16 -15.69 3.39 -34.14
C GLU A 16 -15.31 4.86 -34.27
N ILE A 17 -15.79 5.57 -35.30
CA ILE A 17 -15.55 7.01 -35.47
C ILE A 17 -16.09 7.79 -34.26
N ASN A 18 -17.25 7.44 -33.74
CA ASN A 18 -17.81 8.08 -32.55
C ASN A 18 -16.98 7.81 -31.29
N ASN A 19 -16.48 6.59 -31.13
CA ASN A 19 -15.61 6.22 -30.02
C ASN A 19 -14.26 6.94 -30.10
N LEU A 20 -13.64 6.99 -31.28
CA LEU A 20 -12.41 7.74 -31.54
C LEU A 20 -12.59 9.24 -31.26
N ARG A 21 -13.71 9.84 -31.69
CA ARG A 21 -14.04 11.24 -31.37
C ARG A 21 -14.15 11.49 -29.87
N GLN A 22 -14.73 10.54 -29.13
CA GLN A 22 -14.82 10.65 -27.67
C GLN A 22 -13.44 10.54 -27.01
N GLN A 23 -12.59 9.63 -27.48
CA GLN A 23 -11.22 9.49 -26.98
C GLN A 23 -10.39 10.75 -27.24
N VAL A 24 -10.49 11.34 -28.44
CA VAL A 24 -9.80 12.60 -28.77
C VAL A 24 -10.27 13.75 -27.88
N ARG A 25 -11.58 13.88 -27.62
CA ARG A 25 -12.10 14.89 -26.69
C ARG A 25 -11.57 14.71 -25.27
N ASN A 26 -11.50 13.46 -24.79
CA ASN A 26 -10.96 13.16 -23.48
C ASN A 26 -9.47 13.49 -23.40
N LEU A 27 -8.69 13.15 -24.43
CA LEU A 27 -7.25 13.48 -24.51
C LEU A 27 -7.02 15.00 -24.54
N GLN A 28 -7.82 15.74 -25.30
CA GLN A 28 -7.76 17.21 -25.33
C GLN A 28 -8.09 17.83 -23.96
N HIS A 29 -9.02 17.24 -23.22
CA HIS A 29 -9.37 17.70 -21.88
C HIS A 29 -8.23 17.44 -20.88
N VAL A 30 -7.64 16.23 -20.91
CA VAL A 30 -6.47 15.89 -20.09
C VAL A 30 -5.30 16.82 -20.42
N GLN A 31 -4.99 17.01 -21.70
CA GLN A 31 -3.92 17.90 -22.15
C GLN A 31 -4.13 19.35 -21.66
N ARG A 32 -5.37 19.86 -21.69
CA ARG A 32 -5.68 21.20 -21.18
C ARG A 32 -5.41 21.31 -19.68
N LYS A 33 -5.79 20.29 -18.91
CA LYS A 33 -5.56 20.22 -17.46
C LYS A 33 -4.06 20.13 -17.14
N ASP A 34 -3.30 19.39 -17.94
CA ASP A 34 -1.85 19.29 -17.80
C ASP A 34 -1.18 20.64 -18.09
N ILE A 35 -1.62 21.35 -19.15
CA ILE A 35 -1.14 22.70 -19.45
C ILE A 35 -1.45 23.68 -18.30
N GLU A 36 -2.67 23.62 -17.74
CA GLU A 36 -3.03 24.44 -16.57
C GLU A 36 -2.16 24.13 -15.36
N THR A 37 -1.86 22.84 -15.12
CA THR A 37 -1.00 22.39 -14.02
C THR A 37 0.44 22.86 -14.22
N ILE A 38 1.00 22.71 -15.42
CA ILE A 38 2.34 23.19 -15.76
C ILE A 38 2.42 24.70 -15.61
N ASN A 39 1.41 25.45 -16.05
CA ASN A 39 1.38 26.90 -15.90
C ASN A 39 1.35 27.34 -14.43
N ARG A 40 0.63 26.64 -13.54
CA ARG A 40 0.69 26.90 -12.09
C ARG A 40 2.07 26.62 -11.54
N LEU A 41 2.63 25.45 -11.84
CA LEU A 41 3.97 25.09 -11.38
C LEU A 41 5.02 26.10 -11.86
N LEU A 42 4.91 26.63 -13.09
CA LEU A 42 5.79 27.68 -13.61
C LEU A 42 5.55 29.06 -12.97
N GLN A 43 4.34 29.36 -12.50
CA GLN A 43 4.07 30.55 -11.70
C GLN A 43 4.69 30.44 -10.31
N ASP A 44 4.63 29.26 -9.71
CA ASP A 44 5.16 28.95 -8.39
C ASP A 44 6.70 28.81 -8.41
N PHE A 45 7.30 28.41 -9.54
CA PHE A 45 8.76 28.27 -9.71
C PHE A 45 9.51 29.60 -9.93
N ARG A 46 8.93 30.76 -9.60
CA ARG A 46 9.64 32.03 -9.73
C ARG A 46 10.55 32.27 -8.53
N CYS A 47 11.83 32.48 -8.81
CA CYS A 47 12.87 32.88 -7.86
C CYS A 47 12.41 34.04 -6.96
N GLU A 48 12.60 33.91 -5.63
CA GLU A 48 12.26 34.91 -4.61
C GLU A 48 12.92 36.29 -4.86
N GLY A 49 14.01 36.35 -5.65
CA GLY A 49 14.66 37.61 -6.05
C GLY A 49 14.09 38.29 -7.30
N CYS A 50 13.22 37.65 -8.07
CA CYS A 50 12.69 38.19 -9.34
C CYS A 50 11.28 38.78 -9.23
N ALA A 51 10.62 38.66 -8.07
CA ALA A 51 9.28 39.24 -7.83
C ALA A 51 9.32 40.79 -7.77
N SER A 52 10.47 41.37 -7.41
CA SER A 52 10.64 42.82 -7.23
C SER A 52 10.77 43.61 -8.53
N ASN A 53 11.05 42.96 -9.67
CA ASN A 53 11.50 43.66 -10.89
C ASN A 53 10.49 43.72 -12.04
N ASN A 54 9.25 43.25 -11.86
CA ASN A 54 8.24 43.26 -12.93
C ASN A 54 6.95 44.04 -12.63
N LYS A 55 6.89 44.80 -11.52
CA LYS A 55 5.82 45.80 -11.31
C LYS A 55 5.98 47.06 -12.16
N SER A 56 6.97 47.14 -13.05
CA SER A 56 7.24 48.34 -13.86
C SER A 56 6.94 48.22 -15.36
N ALA A 57 6.27 47.17 -15.85
CA ALA A 57 6.09 46.98 -17.30
C ALA A 57 4.66 46.66 -17.79
N LYS A 58 3.63 46.71 -16.94
CA LYS A 58 2.23 46.60 -17.35
C LYS A 58 1.38 47.60 -16.57
N ASP A 59 1.48 48.86 -16.97
CA ASP A 59 0.38 49.84 -17.01
C ASP A 59 0.95 51.15 -17.56
N LYS A 60 1.12 51.17 -18.88
CA LYS A 60 1.19 52.39 -19.68
C LYS A 60 0.29 52.21 -20.88
N VAL A 61 -1.02 52.43 -20.70
CA VAL A 61 -1.88 53.25 -21.58
C VAL A 61 -3.17 53.55 -20.81
N ALA A 62 -3.30 54.78 -20.28
CA ALA A 62 -4.48 55.66 -20.33
C ALA A 62 -4.46 56.67 -19.16
N GLY A 63 -4.69 57.95 -19.48
CA GLY A 63 -4.56 59.15 -18.61
C GLY A 63 -5.51 59.17 -17.40
N GLU A 64 -5.54 60.19 -16.55
CA GLU A 64 -4.98 61.54 -16.53
C GLU A 64 -5.31 62.13 -15.13
N LYS A 65 -4.47 63.08 -14.63
CA LYS A 65 -4.73 64.13 -13.60
C LYS A 65 -4.59 63.85 -12.07
N GLN A 66 -3.69 64.66 -11.48
CA GLN A 66 -3.74 65.52 -10.24
C GLN A 66 -4.27 64.87 -8.93
N GLU A 67 -3.68 64.95 -7.72
CA GLU A 67 -2.84 65.95 -7.00
C GLU A 67 -2.22 65.28 -5.72
N GLN A 68 -1.19 65.89 -5.12
CA GLN A 68 -0.54 65.58 -3.81
C GLN A 68 -1.36 66.09 -2.58
N PRO A 69 -0.94 66.01 -1.27
CA PRO A 69 0.24 65.39 -0.59
C PRO A 69 -0.01 64.64 0.78
N GLN A 70 1.04 63.92 1.27
CA GLN A 70 1.57 63.76 2.67
C GLN A 70 0.71 63.07 3.79
N GLU A 71 1.09 61.89 4.33
CA GLU A 71 1.98 61.58 5.49
C GLU A 71 1.26 61.54 6.88
N PRO A 72 1.81 60.94 7.96
CA PRO A 72 2.03 59.51 8.23
C PRO A 72 1.38 59.05 9.57
N GLY A 73 1.19 57.76 9.83
CA GLY A 73 0.73 57.36 11.18
C GLY A 73 0.38 55.89 11.40
N GLN A 74 1.30 55.19 12.04
CA GLN A 74 1.13 54.23 13.14
C GLN A 74 -0.17 53.42 13.27
N GLY A 75 -0.02 52.11 13.42
CA GLY A 75 -1.00 51.30 14.14
C GLY A 75 -1.08 49.88 13.61
N GLN A 76 -0.47 48.95 14.34
CA GLN A 76 -0.76 47.53 14.23
C GLN A 76 -2.28 47.32 14.31
N SER A 77 -2.85 46.64 13.32
CA SER A 77 -4.09 45.91 13.52
C SER A 77 -4.09 44.67 12.62
N ASN A 78 -4.36 43.54 13.28
CA ASN A 78 -4.66 42.26 12.67
C ASN A 78 -5.70 42.44 11.56
N GLN A 79 -5.36 42.02 10.34
CA GLN A 79 -6.36 41.66 9.35
C GLN A 79 -6.02 40.29 8.80
N THR A 80 -6.76 39.33 9.36
CA THR A 80 -7.14 38.08 8.71
C THR A 80 -7.52 38.35 7.25
N ASN A 81 -6.63 37.99 6.32
CA ASN A 81 -7.03 37.85 4.93
C ASN A 81 -7.56 36.43 4.74
N GLY A 82 -8.88 36.33 4.81
CA GLY A 82 -9.62 35.21 4.26
C GLY A 82 -9.35 35.16 2.77
N GLU A 83 -8.46 34.27 2.37
CA GLU A 83 -8.35 33.83 1.00
C GLU A 83 -9.29 32.62 0.82
N ASN A 84 -10.08 32.67 -0.23
CA ASN A 84 -11.11 31.70 -0.59
C ASN A 84 -10.55 30.26 -0.63
N SER A 85 -10.59 29.57 0.49
CA SER A 85 -10.36 28.13 0.55
C SER A 85 -11.63 27.42 0.09
N SER A 86 -11.70 27.13 -1.21
CA SER A 86 -12.16 25.79 -1.60
C SER A 86 -11.03 24.79 -1.35
N GLY A 87 -10.40 24.91 -0.17
CA GLY A 87 -9.26 24.15 0.26
C GLY A 87 -9.78 22.77 0.57
N GLU A 88 -9.57 21.85 -0.37
CA GLU A 88 -9.63 20.45 -0.04
C GLU A 88 -8.63 20.22 1.10
N ASP A 89 -9.16 19.99 2.30
CA ASP A 89 -8.39 19.78 3.53
C ASP A 89 -7.70 18.42 3.43
N TYR A 90 -6.47 18.40 2.91
CA TYR A 90 -5.67 17.19 2.73
C TYR A 90 -4.65 17.04 3.85
N ALA A 91 -4.66 15.87 4.49
CA ALA A 91 -3.58 15.46 5.37
C ALA A 91 -2.34 15.04 4.55
N HIS A 92 -1.20 15.69 4.80
CA HIS A 92 0.07 15.37 4.18
C HIS A 92 0.94 14.54 5.13
N PHE A 93 1.32 13.33 4.72
CA PHE A 93 2.21 12.46 5.49
C PHE A 93 3.59 12.40 4.84
N ARG A 94 4.65 12.52 5.66
CA ARG A 94 6.03 12.26 5.24
C ARG A 94 6.37 10.81 5.57
N PRO A 95 6.84 9.99 4.60
CA PRO A 95 7.26 8.63 4.90
C PRO A 95 8.42 8.60 5.90
N ILE A 96 8.32 7.71 6.88
CA ILE A 96 9.35 7.49 7.91
C ILE A 96 10.46 6.56 7.43
N GLY A 97 10.24 5.82 6.35
CA GLY A 97 11.18 4.87 5.79
C GLY A 97 10.72 4.26 4.48
N VAL A 98 11.50 3.29 3.99
CA VAL A 98 11.24 2.55 2.76
C VAL A 98 11.33 1.05 3.02
N ILE A 99 10.36 0.31 2.50
CA ILE A 99 10.31 -1.14 2.51
C ILE A 99 11.03 -1.68 1.27
N ARG A 100 12.01 -2.55 1.50
CA ARG A 100 12.70 -3.32 0.47
C ARG A 100 12.20 -4.77 0.46
N THR A 101 11.87 -5.28 -0.72
CA THR A 101 11.29 -6.62 -0.88
C THR A 101 11.80 -7.32 -2.13
N ALA A 102 11.56 -8.62 -2.22
CA ALA A 102 11.85 -9.40 -3.42
C ALA A 102 10.90 -9.08 -4.60
N PHE A 103 9.98 -8.11 -4.49
CA PHE A 103 8.97 -7.84 -5.51
C PHE A 103 9.19 -6.52 -6.22
N PRO A 104 9.96 -6.49 -7.32
CA PRO A 104 10.18 -5.25 -8.06
C PRO A 104 8.92 -4.70 -8.71
N GLU A 105 7.86 -5.50 -8.87
CA GLU A 105 6.58 -5.11 -9.48
C GLU A 105 5.38 -5.68 -8.70
N LYS A 106 4.18 -5.15 -8.97
CA LYS A 106 2.92 -5.61 -8.35
C LYS A 106 2.56 -7.07 -8.65
N ARG A 107 3.17 -7.65 -9.68
CA ARG A 107 2.81 -8.98 -10.17
C ARG A 107 3.34 -10.04 -9.20
N ALA A 108 2.45 -10.93 -8.76
CA ALA A 108 2.75 -12.02 -7.82
C ALA A 108 3.16 -11.60 -6.41
N VAL A 109 3.05 -10.31 -6.06
CA VAL A 109 3.05 -9.88 -4.67
C VAL A 109 1.95 -10.64 -3.92
N PRO A 110 2.24 -11.26 -2.77
CA PRO A 110 1.25 -11.92 -1.94
C PRO A 110 0.09 -10.97 -1.66
N ARG A 111 -1.13 -11.50 -1.63
CA ARG A 111 -2.30 -10.63 -1.38
C ARG A 111 -2.42 -10.16 0.06
N GLN A 112 -1.77 -10.88 0.98
CA GLN A 112 -1.77 -10.65 2.43
C GLN A 112 -0.45 -11.21 2.99
N SER A 113 0.11 -10.57 4.02
CA SER A 113 1.38 -10.94 4.66
C SER A 113 1.48 -12.43 5.01
N ILE A 114 0.39 -13.03 5.51
CA ILE A 114 0.35 -14.46 5.88
C ILE A 114 0.61 -15.42 4.70
N VAL A 115 0.28 -15.02 3.47
CA VAL A 115 0.61 -15.81 2.27
C VAL A 115 2.11 -15.75 2.00
N GLY A 116 2.71 -14.60 2.28
CA GLY A 116 4.14 -14.36 2.19
C GLY A 116 4.88 -14.59 3.51
N SER A 117 4.41 -15.47 4.39
CA SER A 117 4.93 -15.61 5.76
C SER A 117 6.42 -15.92 5.86
N ARG A 118 7.03 -16.52 4.84
CA ARG A 118 8.49 -16.77 4.78
C ARG A 118 9.26 -15.79 3.91
N LEU A 119 8.56 -14.84 3.29
CA LEU A 119 9.20 -13.83 2.44
C LEU A 119 9.72 -12.70 3.32
N ARG A 120 11.04 -12.60 3.35
CA ARG A 120 11.78 -11.56 4.05
C ARG A 120 11.59 -10.21 3.38
N GLY A 121 11.45 -9.18 4.21
CA GLY A 121 11.51 -7.78 3.83
C GLY A 121 12.40 -7.00 4.78
N ILE A 122 12.80 -5.81 4.36
CA ILE A 122 13.62 -4.90 5.17
C ILE A 122 12.94 -3.53 5.18
N ILE A 123 12.90 -2.89 6.33
CA ILE A 123 12.54 -1.48 6.47
C ILE A 123 13.81 -0.72 6.74
N GLN A 124 14.07 0.29 5.92
CA GLN A 124 15.10 1.28 6.18
C GLN A 124 14.41 2.58 6.60
N LEU A 125 14.66 3.06 7.82
CA LEU A 125 14.18 4.38 8.23
C LEU A 125 14.95 5.49 7.52
N ASN A 126 14.29 6.62 7.33
CA ASN A 126 14.84 7.80 6.67
C ASN A 126 15.57 8.68 7.69
N ASP A 127 16.83 9.02 7.39
CA ASP A 127 17.65 9.92 8.21
C ASP A 127 17.14 11.37 8.24
N GLY A 128 16.22 11.73 7.33
CA GLY A 128 15.63 13.07 7.26
C GLY A 128 14.42 13.30 8.18
N VAL A 129 13.95 12.27 8.88
CA VAL A 129 12.76 12.36 9.76
C VAL A 129 13.15 12.51 11.23
N PHE A 130 14.18 11.79 11.66
CA PHE A 130 14.72 11.84 13.02
C PHE A 130 16.21 12.17 12.94
N THR A 131 16.73 12.88 13.94
CA THR A 131 18.18 13.11 14.05
C THR A 131 18.94 11.78 14.23
N ASN A 132 18.38 10.88 15.04
CA ASN A 132 18.89 9.53 15.32
C ASN A 132 17.75 8.51 15.12
N PRO A 133 17.49 8.03 13.90
CA PRO A 133 16.36 7.15 13.60
C PRO A 133 16.40 5.81 14.35
N GLU A 134 17.58 5.29 14.68
CA GLU A 134 17.77 4.08 15.49
C GLU A 134 17.16 4.18 16.89
N HIS A 135 17.19 5.37 17.52
CA HIS A 135 16.59 5.57 18.85
C HIS A 135 15.06 5.36 18.82
N SER A 136 14.41 5.64 17.69
CA SER A 136 12.97 5.42 17.53
C SER A 136 12.57 3.93 17.50
N LEU A 137 13.55 3.03 17.45
CA LEU A 137 13.35 1.57 17.43
C LEU A 137 13.72 0.89 18.76
N GLU A 138 14.21 1.64 19.75
CA GLU A 138 14.55 1.09 21.06
C GLU A 138 13.31 0.44 21.73
N GLY A 139 13.51 -0.73 22.36
CA GLY A 139 12.43 -1.54 22.95
C GLY A 139 11.56 -2.31 21.96
N LEU A 140 11.60 -2.00 20.65
CA LEU A 140 10.80 -2.71 19.65
C LEU A 140 11.21 -4.19 19.52
N GLY A 141 12.46 -4.51 19.85
CA GLY A 141 13.01 -5.89 19.83
C GLY A 141 12.39 -6.83 20.87
N ASP A 142 11.70 -6.31 21.88
CA ASP A 142 10.99 -7.14 22.88
C ASP A 142 9.68 -7.71 22.33
N PHE A 143 9.23 -7.22 21.17
CA PHE A 143 8.04 -7.70 20.47
C PHE A 143 8.43 -8.69 19.38
N SER A 144 7.59 -9.70 19.15
CA SER A 144 7.77 -10.63 18.03
C SER A 144 7.11 -10.16 16.73
N HIS A 145 6.12 -9.29 16.82
CA HIS A 145 5.29 -8.88 15.69
C HIS A 145 5.00 -7.39 15.72
N LEU A 146 4.83 -6.81 14.54
CA LEU A 146 4.49 -5.41 14.37
C LEU A 146 3.42 -5.21 13.29
N TRP A 147 2.66 -4.14 13.44
CA TRP A 147 1.85 -3.54 12.40
C TRP A 147 2.68 -2.58 11.56
N LEU A 148 2.66 -2.80 10.25
CA LEU A 148 3.17 -1.86 9.26
C LEU A 148 2.03 -1.10 8.62
N ILE A 149 2.12 0.22 8.68
CA ILE A 149 1.24 1.14 7.96
C ILE A 149 2.06 1.76 6.84
N TYR A 150 1.61 1.59 5.60
CA TYR A 150 2.41 1.98 4.43
C TYR A 150 1.54 2.52 3.30
N HIS A 151 2.16 3.20 2.34
CA HIS A 151 1.46 3.82 1.22
C HIS A 151 1.52 2.94 -0.04
N PHE A 152 0.37 2.66 -0.68
CA PHE A 152 0.30 1.98 -1.98
C PHE A 152 0.74 2.90 -3.14
N HIS A 153 2.00 3.35 -3.11
CA HIS A 153 2.60 4.32 -4.03
C HIS A 153 2.54 3.94 -5.52
N ARG A 154 2.38 2.64 -5.86
CA ARG A 154 2.21 2.18 -7.25
C ARG A 154 0.75 2.05 -7.69
N ASN A 155 -0.18 2.57 -6.90
CA ASN A 155 -1.59 2.60 -7.22
C ASN A 155 -2.04 4.01 -7.64
N ASN A 156 -1.89 4.31 -8.92
CA ASN A 156 -2.25 5.61 -9.50
C ASN A 156 -3.68 5.66 -10.06
N ALA A 157 -4.45 4.58 -9.91
CA ALA A 157 -5.79 4.49 -10.48
C ALA A 157 -6.82 5.19 -9.59
N HIS A 158 -7.74 5.94 -10.21
CA HIS A 158 -8.86 6.53 -9.48
C HIS A 158 -9.64 5.47 -8.68
N PRO A 159 -9.88 5.70 -7.38
CA PRO A 159 -10.58 4.75 -6.54
C PRO A 159 -12.02 4.59 -7.03
N LYS A 160 -12.49 3.34 -7.06
CA LYS A 160 -13.88 3.01 -7.41
C LYS A 160 -14.63 2.61 -6.16
N ALA A 161 -15.89 3.01 -6.05
CA ALA A 161 -16.75 2.63 -4.92
C ALA A 161 -16.92 1.10 -4.78
N LYS A 162 -16.86 0.37 -5.89
CA LYS A 162 -16.93 -1.11 -5.92
C LYS A 162 -15.71 -1.72 -6.61
N VAL A 163 -15.24 -2.85 -6.08
CA VAL A 163 -14.13 -3.65 -6.61
C VAL A 163 -14.53 -5.11 -6.76
N ALA A 164 -13.78 -5.90 -7.53
CA ALA A 164 -13.99 -7.33 -7.70
C ALA A 164 -12.86 -8.11 -7.02
N PRO A 165 -13.01 -8.55 -5.76
CA PRO A 165 -12.00 -9.33 -5.06
C PRO A 165 -11.71 -10.65 -5.78
N PRO A 166 -10.45 -11.11 -5.84
CA PRO A 166 -10.10 -12.38 -6.47
C PRO A 166 -10.86 -13.59 -5.95
N ARG A 167 -11.23 -13.62 -4.67
CA ARG A 167 -11.99 -14.74 -4.08
C ARG A 167 -13.50 -14.73 -4.40
N LEU A 168 -14.02 -13.62 -4.93
CA LEU A 168 -15.45 -13.45 -5.20
C LEU A 168 -15.84 -13.73 -6.66
N GLY A 169 -15.04 -14.50 -7.40
CA GLY A 169 -15.44 -15.01 -8.72
C GLY A 169 -15.78 -13.97 -9.80
N GLY A 170 -15.49 -12.69 -9.59
CA GLY A 170 -15.83 -11.59 -10.51
C GLY A 170 -17.02 -10.73 -10.09
N GLU A 171 -17.76 -11.10 -9.04
CA GLU A 171 -18.76 -10.19 -8.46
C GLU A 171 -18.10 -8.97 -7.82
N ARG A 172 -18.87 -7.89 -7.69
CA ARG A 172 -18.38 -6.61 -7.17
C ARG A 172 -19.01 -6.26 -5.82
N VAL A 173 -18.16 -5.91 -4.86
CA VAL A 173 -18.56 -5.44 -3.51
C VAL A 173 -17.98 -4.06 -3.24
N GLY A 174 -18.50 -3.38 -2.21
CA GLY A 174 -17.99 -2.08 -1.79
C GLY A 174 -16.51 -2.14 -1.42
N VAL A 175 -15.73 -1.10 -1.75
CA VAL A 175 -14.28 -1.11 -1.50
C VAL A 175 -13.92 -1.33 -0.02
N PHE A 176 -14.73 -0.79 0.90
CA PHE A 176 -14.52 -0.88 2.35
C PHE A 176 -14.85 -2.24 2.95
N SER A 177 -15.54 -3.14 2.23
CA SER A 177 -15.69 -4.54 2.63
C SER A 177 -14.52 -5.41 2.16
N THR A 178 -13.43 -4.80 1.70
CA THR A 178 -12.27 -5.47 1.11
C THR A 178 -10.95 -4.85 1.59
N ARG A 179 -9.84 -5.55 1.33
CA ARG A 179 -8.47 -5.04 1.50
C ARG A 179 -7.85 -4.57 0.17
N SER A 180 -8.66 -4.05 -0.76
CA SER A 180 -8.18 -3.57 -2.06
C SER A 180 -7.24 -2.36 -1.91
N PRO A 181 -6.12 -2.29 -2.64
CA PRO A 181 -5.25 -1.10 -2.66
C PRO A 181 -5.90 0.10 -3.37
N HIS A 182 -6.91 -0.14 -4.23
CA HIS A 182 -7.66 0.88 -4.96
C HIS A 182 -8.73 1.56 -4.08
N ARG A 183 -8.29 2.40 -3.15
CA ARG A 183 -9.13 3.07 -2.13
C ARG A 183 -8.80 4.56 -2.00
N PRO A 184 -9.72 5.40 -1.47
CA PRO A 184 -9.52 6.86 -1.38
C PRO A 184 -8.25 7.27 -0.64
N CYS A 185 -8.01 6.67 0.52
CA CYS A 185 -6.72 6.75 1.22
C CYS A 185 -5.95 5.45 0.95
N PRO A 186 -4.95 5.46 0.05
CA PRO A 186 -4.19 4.26 -0.36
C PRO A 186 -3.21 3.78 0.74
N ILE A 187 -3.73 3.52 1.93
CA ILE A 187 -2.99 3.03 3.09
C ILE A 187 -3.17 1.51 3.19
N GLY A 188 -2.03 0.82 3.26
CA GLY A 188 -1.92 -0.60 3.55
C GLY A 188 -1.64 -0.85 5.02
N LEU A 189 -2.00 -2.06 5.47
CA LEU A 189 -1.80 -2.53 6.84
C LEU A 189 -1.39 -3.99 6.77
N SER A 190 -0.22 -4.31 7.33
CA SER A 190 0.30 -5.68 7.36
C SER A 190 0.82 -6.03 8.75
N LEU A 191 0.42 -7.19 9.25
CA LEU A 191 1.04 -7.81 10.43
C LEU A 191 2.23 -8.64 9.95
N VAL A 192 3.41 -8.36 10.50
CA VAL A 192 4.66 -9.04 10.14
C VAL A 192 5.39 -9.51 11.40
N GLU A 193 6.25 -10.50 11.23
CA GLU A 193 7.11 -11.04 12.29
C GLU A 193 8.48 -10.37 12.23
N ILE A 194 8.98 -9.89 13.37
CA ILE A 194 10.30 -9.27 13.47
C ILE A 194 11.35 -10.38 13.43
N GLU A 195 12.28 -10.29 12.49
CA GLU A 195 13.44 -11.16 12.43
C GLU A 195 14.62 -10.55 13.21
N LYS A 196 14.90 -9.26 12.96
CA LYS A 196 16.06 -8.57 13.51
C LYS A 196 15.89 -7.06 13.43
N ILE A 197 16.40 -6.34 14.42
CA ILE A 197 16.53 -4.88 14.39
C ILE A 197 18.00 -4.54 14.56
N GLU A 198 18.55 -3.74 13.64
CA GLU A 198 19.92 -3.25 13.68
C GLU A 198 19.98 -1.81 13.17
N ASN A 199 20.55 -0.91 13.96
CA ASN A 199 20.59 0.52 13.65
C ASN A 199 19.18 1.05 13.29
N ALA A 200 19.05 1.75 12.17
CA ALA A 200 17.81 2.27 11.63
C ALA A 200 17.08 1.27 10.70
N THR A 201 17.34 -0.03 10.86
CA THR A 201 16.88 -1.09 9.95
C THR A 201 16.11 -2.19 10.68
N ILE A 202 14.96 -2.58 10.16
CA ILE A 202 14.17 -3.72 10.66
C ILE A 202 14.07 -4.78 9.56
N SER A 203 14.58 -5.98 9.83
CA SER A 203 14.31 -7.17 9.02
C SER A 203 13.08 -7.89 9.55
N PHE A 204 12.19 -8.33 8.65
CA PHE A 204 10.93 -8.96 9.03
C PHE A 204 10.52 -10.07 8.05
N PHE A 205 9.66 -10.97 8.50
CA PHE A 205 8.98 -11.98 7.70
C PHE A 205 7.49 -11.65 7.51
N GLY A 206 6.90 -12.00 6.36
CA GLY A 206 5.49 -11.72 6.06
C GLY A 206 5.28 -10.58 5.08
N THR A 207 5.93 -10.64 3.92
CA THR A 207 5.86 -9.55 2.94
C THR A 207 4.65 -9.66 2.00
N ASP A 208 3.91 -8.57 1.84
CA ASP A 208 2.86 -8.37 0.82
C ASP A 208 2.96 -7.01 0.10
N MET A 209 4.19 -6.46 0.05
CA MET A 209 4.48 -5.13 -0.48
C MET A 209 5.43 -5.21 -1.69
N VAL A 210 5.31 -4.25 -2.60
CA VAL A 210 6.30 -4.07 -3.68
C VAL A 210 7.56 -3.40 -3.13
N ASP A 211 8.70 -3.62 -3.78
CA ASP A 211 9.95 -2.97 -3.46
C ASP A 211 9.83 -1.45 -3.63
N GLY A 212 10.40 -0.72 -2.67
CA GLY A 212 10.34 0.74 -2.60
C GLY A 212 9.08 1.29 -1.94
N THR A 213 8.29 0.45 -1.25
CA THR A 213 7.05 0.91 -0.61
C THR A 213 7.34 1.87 0.54
N PRO A 214 6.79 3.11 0.54
CA PRO A 214 7.00 4.05 1.64
C PRO A 214 6.28 3.60 2.91
N VAL A 215 7.01 3.59 4.04
CA VAL A 215 6.46 3.36 5.38
C VAL A 215 5.89 4.66 5.92
N LEU A 216 4.68 4.60 6.46
CA LEU A 216 4.04 5.73 7.13
C LEU A 216 4.18 5.63 8.64
N ASP A 217 4.01 4.43 9.21
CA ASP A 217 4.04 4.22 10.66
C ASP A 217 4.31 2.74 11.00
N ILE A 218 4.82 2.50 12.21
CA ILE A 218 5.18 1.19 12.77
C ILE A 218 4.62 1.11 14.20
N LYS A 219 3.91 0.03 14.52
CA LYS A 219 3.37 -0.18 15.87
C LYS A 219 3.59 -1.62 16.34
N PRO A 220 3.92 -1.88 17.61
CA PRO A 220 3.96 -3.25 18.11
C PRO A 220 2.58 -3.89 18.04
N TYR A 221 2.52 -5.18 17.70
CA TYR A 221 1.28 -5.95 17.79
C TYR A 221 1.08 -6.42 19.22
N ILE A 222 -0.07 -6.09 19.82
CA ILE A 222 -0.42 -6.48 21.18
C ILE A 222 -1.73 -7.25 21.11
N PRO A 223 -1.71 -8.60 21.28
CA PRO A 223 -2.91 -9.42 21.18
C PRO A 223 -4.07 -8.94 22.05
N HIS A 224 -3.78 -8.43 23.25
CA HIS A 224 -4.81 -7.92 24.16
C HIS A 224 -5.58 -6.69 23.61
N TYR A 225 -4.95 -5.86 22.78
CA TYR A 225 -5.56 -4.66 22.20
C TYR A 225 -6.05 -4.90 20.76
N ASP A 226 -5.32 -5.69 20.01
CA ASP A 226 -5.54 -5.87 18.57
C ASP A 226 -6.41 -7.09 18.24
N ALA A 227 -6.43 -8.11 19.11
CA ALA A 227 -7.36 -9.21 18.99
C ALA A 227 -8.65 -8.90 19.76
N PRO A 228 -9.83 -9.13 19.17
CA PRO A 228 -11.08 -8.88 19.85
C PRO A 228 -11.21 -9.78 21.09
N SER A 229 -11.57 -9.19 22.22
CA SER A 229 -11.79 -9.92 23.47
C SER A 229 -13.01 -10.84 23.34
N LEU A 230 -12.84 -12.09 23.76
CA LEU A 230 -13.92 -13.08 23.79
C LEU A 230 -14.64 -12.94 25.14
N SER A 231 -15.66 -12.09 25.23
CA SER A 231 -16.62 -12.21 26.34
C SER A 231 -17.42 -13.49 26.10
N VAL A 232 -17.28 -14.49 26.97
CA VAL A 232 -18.12 -15.68 27.02
C VAL A 232 -19.49 -15.30 27.60
N ASP A 233 -20.14 -14.30 27.02
CA ASP A 233 -21.52 -13.95 27.32
C ASP A 233 -22.37 -14.38 26.13
N SER A 234 -22.89 -15.59 26.25
CA SER A 234 -24.00 -16.13 25.46
C SER A 234 -25.22 -15.21 25.58
N GLY A 235 -25.24 -14.08 24.86
CA GLY A 235 -26.38 -13.16 25.00
C GLY A 235 -26.34 -11.83 24.24
N ARG A 236 -25.23 -11.38 23.66
CA ARG A 236 -25.26 -10.16 22.83
C ARG A 236 -25.70 -10.45 21.40
N SER A 237 -27.01 -10.62 21.23
CA SER A 237 -27.68 -10.29 19.97
C SER A 237 -27.55 -8.78 19.74
N SER A 238 -26.62 -8.39 18.89
CA SER A 238 -26.37 -6.99 18.56
C SER A 238 -27.46 -6.43 17.64
N VAL A 239 -28.65 -6.11 18.16
CA VAL A 239 -29.58 -5.09 17.65
C VAL A 239 -30.49 -4.61 18.80
N GLY A 240 -30.37 -3.34 19.24
CA GLY A 240 -31.37 -2.66 20.08
C GLY A 240 -30.78 -1.80 21.22
N PRO A 241 -31.31 -0.59 21.52
CA PRO A 241 -30.74 0.33 22.49
C PRO A 241 -31.36 0.13 23.89
N HIS A 242 -30.52 -0.01 24.92
CA HIS A 242 -30.54 0.78 26.17
C HIS A 242 -29.53 0.23 27.19
N GLU A 243 -28.68 1.15 27.65
CA GLU A 243 -28.22 1.38 29.03
C GLU A 243 -27.85 0.21 29.95
N ASN A 244 -26.55 0.09 30.24
CA ASN A 244 -25.92 0.61 31.47
C ASN A 244 -24.54 -0.05 31.67
N SER A 245 -23.47 0.74 31.65
CA SER A 245 -22.25 0.41 32.39
C SER A 245 -21.61 1.71 32.84
N LEU A 246 -21.77 1.96 34.13
CA LEU A 246 -21.10 2.98 34.91
C LEU A 246 -19.58 2.92 34.74
N ASP A 247 -18.99 4.11 34.70
CA ASP A 247 -17.74 4.52 35.33
C ASP A 247 -16.42 3.87 34.89
N PHE A 248 -15.86 4.36 33.78
CA PHE A 248 -14.39 4.36 33.60
C PHE A 248 -13.87 5.46 32.65
N TYR A 249 -14.43 6.68 32.73
CA TYR A 249 -13.87 7.84 32.04
C TYR A 249 -13.92 9.08 32.91
N ASP A 250 -12.90 9.24 33.74
CA ASP A 250 -12.42 10.58 34.05
C ASP A 250 -10.89 10.55 34.00
N SER A 251 -10.28 11.51 33.30
CA SER A 251 -8.83 11.67 33.06
C SER A 251 -8.17 10.83 31.96
N ARG A 252 -8.56 11.02 30.68
CA ARG A 252 -7.60 10.86 29.57
C ARG A 252 -7.16 12.25 29.12
N GLN A 253 -6.03 12.73 29.61
CA GLN A 253 -5.24 13.73 28.89
C GLN A 253 -4.48 13.00 27.78
N GLU A 254 -4.32 13.65 26.62
CA GLU A 254 -3.50 13.12 25.53
C GLU A 254 -2.07 12.93 26.05
N PRO A 255 -1.39 11.80 25.78
CA PRO A 255 0.00 11.65 26.16
C PRO A 255 0.84 12.59 25.30
N ASP A 256 1.07 13.81 25.79
CA ASP A 256 2.08 14.72 25.27
C ASP A 256 3.44 14.08 25.63
N GLY A 257 4.09 13.47 24.64
CA GLY A 257 5.28 12.63 24.79
C GLY A 257 6.55 13.34 25.26
N GLU A 258 6.49 14.03 26.39
CA GLU A 258 7.66 14.50 27.14
C GLU A 258 7.82 13.63 28.40
N GLU A 259 8.94 12.90 28.47
CA GLU A 259 9.30 12.10 29.63
C GLU A 259 9.55 13.03 30.83
N SER A 260 8.94 12.73 31.98
CA SER A 260 9.34 13.31 33.26
C SER A 260 10.04 12.24 34.08
N ASP A 261 11.24 12.59 34.56
CA ASP A 261 12.12 11.76 35.38
C ASP A 261 11.41 11.32 36.67
N LEU A 262 10.92 10.08 36.71
CA LEU A 262 10.69 9.36 37.96
C LEU A 262 10.76 7.84 37.74
N GLU A 263 11.98 7.30 37.84
CA GLU A 263 12.21 5.89 38.10
C GLU A 263 11.56 5.48 39.44
N LEU A 264 11.03 4.25 39.51
CA LEU A 264 11.42 3.20 40.46
C LEU A 264 10.24 2.24 40.74
N TYR A 265 10.46 0.95 40.43
CA TYR A 265 9.85 -0.30 40.93
C TYR A 265 9.40 -1.29 39.84
N GLY A 266 10.37 -2.11 39.40
CA GLY A 266 10.27 -3.58 39.46
C GLY A 266 9.34 -4.31 38.49
N ALA A 267 9.84 -4.63 37.29
CA ALA A 267 9.26 -5.67 36.45
C ALA A 267 9.78 -7.06 36.88
N ALA A 268 8.97 -7.79 37.64
CA ALA A 268 9.19 -9.22 37.90
C ALA A 268 8.66 -10.03 36.71
N GLY A 269 9.54 -10.86 36.14
CA GLY A 269 9.28 -11.65 34.95
C GLY A 269 8.17 -12.69 35.12
N PHE A 270 7.48 -12.97 34.01
CA PHE A 270 6.63 -14.14 33.86
C PHE A 270 7.11 -14.97 32.66
N THR A 271 7.88 -16.00 32.96
CA THR A 271 8.24 -17.07 32.04
C THR A 271 7.05 -18.01 31.88
N GLY A 272 6.35 -17.93 30.75
CA GLY A 272 5.25 -18.82 30.38
C GLY A 272 5.56 -19.55 29.09
N ASN A 273 6.27 -20.68 29.22
CA ASN A 273 6.63 -21.58 28.13
C ASN A 273 5.40 -22.39 27.71
N ALA A 274 4.94 -22.27 26.47
CA ALA A 274 3.96 -23.20 25.87
C ALA A 274 4.41 -23.55 24.45
N GLY A 275 4.75 -24.84 24.30
CA GLY A 275 5.41 -25.40 23.13
C GLY A 275 4.59 -25.46 21.85
N ILE A 276 5.36 -25.72 20.80
CA ILE A 276 5.08 -25.70 19.37
C ILE A 276 4.05 -26.76 18.94
N GLY A 277 3.18 -26.39 17.98
CA GLY A 277 2.36 -27.33 17.22
C GLY A 277 1.78 -26.72 15.93
N ALA A 278 2.48 -26.96 14.82
CA ALA A 278 2.05 -27.03 13.41
C ALA A 278 1.02 -26.03 12.84
N ASN A 279 1.45 -25.36 11.75
CA ASN A 279 0.67 -24.73 10.68
C ASN A 279 -0.82 -25.12 10.62
N ALA A 280 -1.67 -24.33 11.28
CA ALA A 280 -3.08 -24.28 10.99
C ALA A 280 -3.47 -22.80 10.87
N ILE A 281 -4.14 -22.45 9.76
CA ILE A 281 -4.84 -21.18 9.63
C ILE A 281 -5.86 -21.17 10.77
N LEU A 282 -5.56 -20.48 11.87
CA LEU A 282 -6.48 -20.37 13.00
C LEU A 282 -7.77 -19.74 12.47
N PRO A 283 -8.95 -20.36 12.70
CA PRO A 283 -10.21 -19.73 12.34
C PRO A 283 -10.31 -18.37 13.03
N PRO A 284 -11.03 -17.40 12.44
CA PRO A 284 -11.30 -16.16 13.15
C PRO A 284 -11.82 -16.49 14.56
N PRO A 285 -11.42 -15.73 15.60
CA PRO A 285 -11.95 -15.92 16.94
C PRO A 285 -13.48 -16.02 16.85
N CYS A 286 -14.12 -16.91 17.59
CA CYS A 286 -15.55 -17.24 17.43
C CYS A 286 -16.50 -16.02 17.45
N ALA A 287 -16.05 -14.87 17.96
CA ALA A 287 -16.75 -13.59 17.97
C ALA A 287 -16.65 -12.75 16.67
N VAL A 288 -15.71 -13.07 15.76
CA VAL A 288 -15.44 -12.28 14.54
C VAL A 288 -16.18 -12.86 13.35
N ARG A 289 -17.19 -12.13 12.86
CA ARG A 289 -17.92 -12.50 11.66
C ARG A 289 -17.10 -12.19 10.41
N VAL A 290 -16.76 -13.23 9.65
CA VAL A 290 -16.09 -13.10 8.35
C VAL A 290 -16.98 -13.74 7.27
N PRO A 291 -17.24 -13.06 6.13
CA PRO A 291 -18.00 -13.66 5.04
C PRO A 291 -17.33 -14.92 4.47
N ASN A 292 -18.13 -15.93 4.11
CA ASN A 292 -17.63 -17.22 3.61
C ASN A 292 -16.70 -17.09 2.40
N TRP A 293 -16.94 -16.14 1.49
CA TRP A 293 -16.07 -15.91 0.33
C TRP A 293 -14.67 -15.41 0.70
N VAL A 294 -14.49 -14.81 1.89
CA VAL A 294 -13.18 -14.43 2.41
C VAL A 294 -12.47 -15.66 2.98
N VAL A 295 -13.19 -16.54 3.69
CA VAL A 295 -12.63 -17.74 4.34
C VAL A 295 -12.39 -18.87 3.32
N ALA A 296 -13.10 -18.86 2.19
CA ALA A 296 -12.97 -19.86 1.14
C ALA A 296 -11.51 -19.99 0.67
N SER A 297 -10.97 -21.20 0.86
CA SER A 297 -9.60 -21.55 0.49
C SER A 297 -9.61 -22.18 -0.91
N ASN A 298 -9.28 -21.38 -1.92
CA ASN A 298 -9.02 -21.88 -3.27
C ASN A 298 -7.51 -21.95 -3.45
N ARG A 299 -6.91 -23.07 -3.01
CA ARG A 299 -5.49 -23.36 -3.18
C ARG A 299 -5.26 -24.13 -4.47
N LEU A 300 -4.18 -23.80 -5.18
CA LEU A 300 -3.73 -24.53 -6.36
C LEU A 300 -2.67 -25.55 -6.00
N ASN A 301 -2.68 -26.70 -6.68
CA ASN A 301 -1.58 -27.65 -6.59
C ASN A 301 -0.39 -27.14 -7.41
N VAL A 302 0.75 -26.93 -6.77
CA VAL A 302 1.96 -26.39 -7.41
C VAL A 302 2.92 -27.52 -7.78
N ASN A 303 3.16 -27.67 -9.07
CA ASN A 303 4.09 -28.65 -9.63
C ASN A 303 5.30 -27.94 -10.26
N PHE A 304 6.43 -28.64 -10.32
CA PHE A 304 7.63 -28.18 -11.02
C PHE A 304 8.02 -29.25 -12.04
N ASN A 305 8.34 -28.85 -13.26
CA ASN A 305 8.94 -29.77 -14.22
C ASN A 305 10.42 -30.00 -13.87
N GLU A 306 11.01 -31.06 -14.42
CA GLU A 306 12.41 -31.43 -14.18
C GLU A 306 13.38 -30.28 -14.49
N HIS A 307 13.09 -29.51 -15.54
CA HIS A 307 13.88 -28.35 -15.94
C HIS A 307 13.89 -27.24 -14.87
N ALA A 308 12.73 -26.86 -14.34
CA ALA A 308 12.62 -25.86 -13.29
C ALA A 308 13.24 -26.35 -11.98
N GLU A 309 13.13 -27.64 -11.65
CA GLU A 309 13.79 -28.20 -10.46
C GLU A 309 15.32 -28.12 -10.56
N ALA A 310 15.89 -28.40 -11.73
CA ALA A 310 17.33 -28.24 -11.95
C ALA A 310 17.76 -26.77 -11.81
N GLN A 311 17.00 -25.83 -12.40
CA GLN A 311 17.26 -24.39 -12.32
C GLN A 311 17.19 -23.85 -10.89
N LEU A 312 16.23 -24.31 -10.08
CA LEU A 312 16.14 -23.91 -8.67
C LEU A 312 17.37 -24.30 -7.86
N LYS A 313 17.91 -25.51 -8.10
CA LYS A 313 19.12 -25.99 -7.43
C LYS A 313 20.34 -25.20 -7.86
N GLU A 314 20.47 -24.90 -9.15
CA GLU A 314 21.57 -24.10 -9.68
C GLU A 314 21.56 -22.66 -9.13
N LEU A 315 20.38 -22.03 -9.09
CA LEU A 315 20.21 -20.64 -8.66
C LEU A 315 20.11 -20.47 -7.13
N GLN A 316 20.12 -21.56 -6.35
CA GLN A 316 19.95 -21.57 -4.89
C GLN A 316 18.69 -20.82 -4.41
N VAL A 317 17.60 -20.87 -5.18
CA VAL A 317 16.34 -20.21 -4.82
C VAL A 317 15.50 -21.12 -3.95
N GLU A 318 14.96 -20.59 -2.85
CA GLU A 318 14.06 -21.33 -1.98
C GLU A 318 12.74 -21.67 -2.70
N LYS A 319 12.53 -22.97 -2.96
CA LYS A 319 11.33 -23.49 -3.64
C LYS A 319 10.04 -23.08 -2.93
N GLN A 320 10.05 -23.01 -1.59
CA GLN A 320 8.85 -22.77 -0.80
C GLN A 320 8.25 -21.38 -1.02
N CYS A 321 9.07 -20.36 -1.26
CA CYS A 321 8.60 -19.01 -1.57
C CYS A 321 7.71 -18.99 -2.83
N ILE A 322 8.14 -19.68 -3.88
CA ILE A 322 7.39 -19.79 -5.14
C ILE A 322 6.11 -20.59 -4.93
N VAL A 323 6.18 -21.69 -4.18
CA VAL A 323 5.01 -22.51 -3.85
C VAL A 323 3.96 -21.68 -3.15
N ASN A 324 4.30 -20.97 -2.07
CA ASN A 324 3.32 -20.20 -1.28
C ASN A 324 2.60 -19.13 -2.12
N ILE A 325 3.32 -18.46 -3.02
CA ILE A 325 2.76 -17.45 -3.94
C ILE A 325 1.78 -18.12 -4.93
N LEU A 326 2.22 -19.20 -5.58
CA LEU A 326 1.46 -19.88 -6.63
C LEU A 326 0.26 -20.65 -6.09
N GLU A 327 0.38 -21.26 -4.91
CA GLU A 327 -0.69 -21.97 -4.22
C GLU A 327 -1.85 -21.02 -3.90
N ALA A 328 -1.55 -19.75 -3.60
CA ALA A 328 -2.57 -18.73 -3.41
C ALA A 328 -3.17 -18.20 -4.73
N ASP A 329 -2.74 -18.64 -5.91
CA ASP A 329 -3.07 -18.06 -7.23
C ASP A 329 -2.81 -16.53 -7.30
N PRO A 330 -1.64 -16.07 -7.76
CA PRO A 330 -1.31 -14.64 -7.81
C PRO A 330 -2.09 -13.86 -8.88
N ARG A 331 -2.91 -14.50 -9.71
CA ARG A 331 -3.59 -13.84 -10.82
C ARG A 331 -4.77 -13.00 -10.33
N SER A 332 -4.98 -11.86 -10.98
CA SER A 332 -6.20 -11.07 -10.80
C SER A 332 -7.40 -11.77 -11.47
N VAL A 333 -8.62 -11.38 -11.07
CA VAL A 333 -9.85 -11.85 -11.73
C VAL A 333 -9.75 -11.67 -13.26
N TYR A 334 -9.29 -10.50 -13.69
CA TYR A 334 -9.11 -10.18 -15.11
C TYR A 334 -8.18 -11.16 -15.82
N LEU A 335 -7.03 -11.48 -15.22
CA LEU A 335 -6.06 -12.39 -15.83
C LEU A 335 -6.61 -13.81 -15.96
N ARG A 336 -7.36 -14.29 -14.96
CA ARG A 336 -8.02 -15.60 -15.04
C ARG A 336 -9.06 -15.64 -16.16
N THR A 337 -9.89 -14.61 -16.28
CA THR A 337 -10.94 -14.58 -17.31
C THR A 337 -10.39 -14.42 -18.72
N LYS A 338 -9.37 -13.58 -18.91
CA LYS A 338 -8.85 -13.26 -20.25
C LYS A 338 -7.78 -14.23 -20.75
N TYR A 339 -6.99 -14.79 -19.84
CA TYR A 339 -5.77 -15.55 -20.16
C TYR A 339 -5.67 -16.88 -19.37
N GLY A 340 -6.80 -17.46 -18.95
CA GLY A 340 -6.90 -18.60 -18.01
C GLY A 340 -5.77 -19.64 -18.09
N SER A 341 -5.64 -20.36 -19.21
CA SER A 341 -4.65 -21.43 -19.40
C SER A 341 -3.30 -20.98 -19.98
N GLN A 342 -2.97 -19.69 -19.92
CA GLN A 342 -1.76 -19.15 -20.53
C GLN A 342 -0.59 -19.07 -19.55
N ILE A 343 0.58 -18.82 -20.13
CA ILE A 343 1.82 -18.61 -19.41
C ILE A 343 1.70 -17.35 -18.55
N PHE A 344 2.06 -17.48 -17.28
CA PHE A 344 2.17 -16.38 -16.34
C PHE A 344 3.63 -16.29 -15.90
N THR A 345 4.16 -15.08 -15.99
CA THR A 345 5.55 -14.80 -15.62
C THR A 345 5.57 -13.73 -14.55
N PHE A 346 6.41 -13.89 -13.53
CA PHE A 346 6.62 -12.88 -12.49
C PHE A 346 8.08 -12.86 -12.06
N GLN A 347 8.49 -11.74 -11.46
CA GLN A 347 9.83 -11.58 -10.92
C GLN A 347 9.81 -11.77 -9.42
N LEU A 348 10.82 -12.49 -8.92
CA LEU A 348 11.10 -12.66 -7.50
C LEU A 348 12.59 -12.43 -7.31
N ARG A 349 12.97 -11.30 -6.74
CA ARG A 349 14.36 -10.85 -6.55
C ARG A 349 15.10 -10.85 -7.90
N GLU A 350 16.14 -11.67 -8.02
CA GLU A 350 16.99 -11.79 -9.20
C GLU A 350 16.51 -12.86 -10.19
N VAL A 351 15.36 -13.49 -9.94
CA VAL A 351 14.84 -14.52 -10.85
C VAL A 351 13.49 -14.13 -11.46
N THR A 352 13.28 -14.61 -12.68
CA THR A 352 12.00 -14.62 -13.35
C THR A 352 11.47 -16.05 -13.32
N VAL A 353 10.27 -16.21 -12.75
CA VAL A 353 9.56 -17.48 -12.68
C VAL A 353 8.46 -17.48 -13.75
N THR A 354 8.45 -18.51 -14.57
CA THR A 354 7.46 -18.74 -15.60
C THR A 354 6.68 -20.00 -15.28
N CYS A 355 5.35 -19.89 -15.23
CA CYS A 355 4.46 -20.99 -14.90
C CYS A 355 3.24 -21.02 -15.82
N LYS A 356 2.63 -22.19 -15.94
CA LYS A 356 1.41 -22.42 -16.72
C LYS A 356 0.30 -22.86 -15.78
N PHE A 357 -0.83 -22.17 -15.83
CA PHE A 357 -2.02 -22.50 -15.05
C PHE A 357 -2.92 -23.46 -15.82
N ASP A 358 -3.49 -24.43 -15.11
CA ASP A 358 -4.61 -25.25 -15.56
C ASP A 358 -5.77 -25.07 -14.59
N ASP A 359 -6.69 -24.17 -14.95
CA ASP A 359 -7.86 -23.85 -14.16
C ASP A 359 -8.84 -25.04 -14.03
N LYS A 360 -8.82 -26.00 -14.96
CA LYS A 360 -9.69 -27.20 -14.88
C LYS A 360 -9.18 -28.19 -13.85
N ALA A 361 -7.86 -28.37 -13.82
CA ALA A 361 -7.20 -29.27 -12.88
C ALA A 361 -6.86 -28.61 -11.53
N ALA A 362 -7.12 -27.30 -11.37
CA ALA A 362 -6.68 -26.50 -10.22
C ALA A 362 -5.17 -26.65 -9.93
N THR A 363 -4.37 -26.72 -10.99
CA THR A 363 -2.92 -26.91 -10.89
C THR A 363 -2.16 -25.78 -11.56
N VAL A 364 -0.93 -25.56 -11.11
CA VAL A 364 0.02 -24.65 -11.73
C VAL A 364 1.36 -25.36 -11.84
N THR A 365 1.91 -25.38 -13.05
CA THR A 365 3.22 -26.00 -13.31
C THR A 365 4.23 -24.90 -13.57
N VAL A 366 5.27 -24.83 -12.74
CA VAL A 366 6.46 -24.01 -13.00
C VAL A 366 7.24 -24.68 -14.12
N VAL A 367 7.42 -23.95 -15.21
CA VAL A 367 8.05 -24.47 -16.44
C VAL A 367 9.51 -24.02 -16.58
N GLN A 368 9.85 -22.86 -16.02
CA GLN A 368 11.18 -22.27 -16.11
C GLN A 368 11.43 -21.28 -14.96
N VAL A 369 12.65 -21.29 -14.44
CA VAL A 369 13.19 -20.28 -13.52
C VAL A 369 14.51 -19.79 -14.10
N ARG A 370 14.64 -18.49 -14.36
CA ARG A 370 15.84 -17.91 -14.97
C ARG A 370 16.33 -16.72 -14.18
N ARG A 371 17.64 -16.46 -14.20
CA ARG A 371 18.20 -15.23 -13.64
C ARG A 371 17.82 -14.02 -14.50
N ASN A 372 17.60 -12.88 -13.86
CA ASN A 372 17.30 -11.62 -14.52
C ASN A 372 18.62 -11.04 -15.06
N GLU A 373 18.68 -10.74 -16.35
CA GLU A 373 19.94 -10.33 -17.00
C GLU A 373 20.34 -8.86 -16.70
N ASN A 374 19.50 -8.04 -16.05
CA ASN A 374 19.73 -6.58 -15.91
C ASN A 374 19.14 -5.93 -14.62
N VAL A 375 19.36 -6.47 -13.41
CA VAL A 375 18.90 -5.80 -12.17
C VAL A 375 20.09 -5.29 -11.36
N GLN A 376 20.16 -3.97 -11.14
CA GLN A 376 21.09 -3.36 -10.18
C GLN A 376 20.69 -3.82 -8.76
N VAL A 377 21.63 -4.48 -8.07
CA VAL A 377 21.38 -5.19 -6.82
C VAL A 377 21.49 -4.23 -5.63
N THR A 378 20.40 -4.00 -4.91
CA THR A 378 20.46 -3.68 -3.47
C THR A 378 20.33 -4.99 -2.71
N ALA A 379 21.42 -5.44 -2.09
CA ALA A 379 21.47 -6.71 -1.38
C ALA A 379 20.48 -6.69 -0.20
N LEU A 380 19.55 -7.66 -0.18
CA LEU A 380 18.71 -7.95 0.98
C LEU A 380 19.44 -8.91 1.95
N ASP A 381 20.57 -9.49 1.54
CA ASP A 381 21.34 -10.40 2.36
C ASP A 381 22.51 -9.62 2.97
N GLY A 382 22.40 -9.27 4.25
CA GLY A 382 23.57 -9.06 5.08
C GLY A 382 24.21 -10.42 5.28
N ASP A 383 25.35 -10.64 4.62
CA ASP A 383 26.10 -11.90 4.69
C ASP A 383 26.52 -12.19 6.13
N LEU A 384 25.98 -13.28 6.68
CA LEU A 384 26.53 -13.99 7.83
C LEU A 384 27.79 -14.74 7.38
N ARG A 385 28.88 -14.02 7.08
CA ARG A 385 30.22 -14.61 6.92
C ARG A 385 31.31 -13.67 7.45
N SER A 386 31.88 -14.08 8.58
CA SER A 386 33.20 -13.74 9.13
C SER A 386 33.54 -12.27 9.41
N ALA A 387 33.47 -11.89 10.69
CA ALA A 387 34.62 -11.48 11.51
C ALA A 387 34.24 -11.57 13.00
#